data_AF-A0A565B4D2-F1
#
_entry.id   AF-A0A565B4D2-F1
#
_cell.length_a   1.000
_cell.length_b   1.000
_cell.length_c   1.000
_cell.angle_alpha   90.00
_cell.angle_beta   90.00
_cell.angle_gamma   90.00
#
_symmetry.space_group_name_H-M   'P 1'
#
loop_
_entity.id
_entity.type
_entity.pdbx_description
1 polymer ?
#
loop_
_entity_poly.entity_id
_entity_poly.type
_entity_poly.pdbx_seq_one_letter_code
_entity_poly.pdbx_strand_id
1 'polypeptide(L)'
;MGAEDDSIEQKAAARKEALKALRAAQELSESKEDGEDDAVEQEDGPAMKFRNYVPQAKELQDGKVAPPELPKFEDPIAALPPAVEKKEDPFVNIAPKKPNWDLRRDVQKKLDKLERRTQKAMFKLMVEHEKEREMAEADGNAIES
;
A
#
# COMPACT_ATOMS: atom_id res chain seq x y z
N MET A 1 -16.64 31.13 38.47
CA MET A 1 -17.55 31.46 37.36
C MET A 1 -16.91 32.33 36.27
N GLY A 2 -15.87 33.15 36.54
CA GLY A 2 -15.33 34.06 35.50
C GLY A 2 -14.51 33.45 34.34
N ALA A 3 -13.92 32.25 34.48
CA ALA A 3 -13.03 31.71 33.45
C ALA A 3 -13.75 31.17 32.20
N GLU A 4 -15.04 30.84 32.30
CA GLU A 4 -15.84 30.35 31.17
C GLU A 4 -16.40 31.51 30.33
N ASP A 5 -16.76 32.62 30.98
CA ASP A 5 -17.24 33.84 30.32
C ASP A 5 -16.13 34.46 29.44
N ASP A 6 -14.90 34.53 29.94
CA ASP A 6 -13.74 35.01 29.18
C ASP A 6 -13.50 34.20 27.88
N SER A 7 -13.77 32.88 27.89
CA SER A 7 -13.60 32.03 26.70
C SER A 7 -14.69 32.25 25.65
N ILE A 8 -15.92 32.56 26.08
CA ILE A 8 -17.05 32.85 25.19
C ILE A 8 -16.84 34.22 24.53
N GLU A 9 -16.39 35.22 25.29
CA GLU A 9 -16.07 36.55 24.76
C GLU A 9 -14.94 36.50 23.72
N GLN A 10 -13.88 35.72 23.98
CA GLN A 10 -12.80 35.51 23.01
C GLN A 10 -13.29 34.87 21.70
N LYS A 11 -14.17 33.87 21.78
CA LYS A 11 -14.77 33.23 20.59
C LYS A 11 -15.68 34.20 19.81
N ALA A 12 -16.44 35.03 20.51
CA ALA A 12 -17.30 36.03 19.88
C ALA A 12 -16.49 37.12 19.16
N ALA A 13 -15.38 37.57 19.77
CA ALA A 13 -14.47 38.53 19.17
C ALA A 13 -13.81 37.98 17.88
N ALA A 14 -13.29 36.74 17.93
CA ALA A 14 -12.69 36.08 16.76
C ALA A 14 -13.68 35.92 15.60
N ARG A 15 -14.95 35.56 15.89
CA ARG A 15 -16.00 35.46 14.87
C ARG A 15 -16.31 36.82 14.23
N LYS A 16 -16.36 37.88 15.03
CA LYS A 16 -16.65 39.24 14.56
C LYS A 16 -15.55 39.76 13.63
N GLU A 17 -14.29 39.48 13.96
CA GLU A 17 -13.14 39.86 13.14
C GLU A 17 -13.15 39.11 11.79
N ALA A 18 -13.38 37.80 11.81
CA ALA A 18 -13.48 36.99 10.58
C ALA A 18 -14.60 37.48 9.64
N LEU A 19 -15.77 37.83 10.19
CA LEU A 19 -16.88 38.37 9.39
C LEU A 19 -16.57 39.75 8.81
N LYS A 20 -15.79 40.58 9.51
CA LYS A 20 -15.36 41.88 9.00
C LYS A 20 -14.38 41.73 7.84
N ALA A 21 -13.45 40.78 7.91
CA ALA A 21 -12.53 40.48 6.82
C ALA A 21 -13.27 39.97 5.57
N LEU A 22 -14.27 39.10 5.74
CA LEU A 22 -15.11 38.61 4.65
C LEU A 22 -15.89 39.74 3.95
N ARG A 23 -16.48 40.69 4.72
CA ARG A 23 -17.15 41.86 4.14
C ARG A 23 -16.19 42.76 3.37
N ALA A 24 -15.00 43.03 3.92
CA ALA A 24 -14.00 43.86 3.24
C ALA A 24 -13.54 43.22 1.92
N ALA A 25 -13.38 41.90 1.87
CA ALA A 25 -13.06 41.18 0.65
C ALA A 25 -14.19 41.27 -0.39
N GLN A 26 -15.45 41.18 0.04
CA GLN A 26 -16.60 41.35 -0.86
C GLN A 26 -16.71 42.76 -1.44
N GLU A 27 -16.51 43.80 -0.63
CA GLU A 27 -16.52 45.19 -1.12
C GLU A 27 -15.38 45.42 -2.14
N LEU A 28 -14.21 44.82 -1.91
CA LEU A 28 -13.10 44.90 -2.86
C LEU A 28 -13.38 44.15 -4.17
N SER A 29 -14.11 43.03 -4.13
CA SER A 29 -14.54 42.33 -5.34
C SER A 29 -15.65 43.07 -6.09
N GLU A 30 -16.63 43.64 -5.38
CA GLU A 30 -17.74 44.39 -5.98
C GLU A 30 -17.23 45.67 -6.66
N SER A 31 -16.23 46.34 -6.07
CA SER A 31 -15.61 47.53 -6.70
C SER A 31 -14.70 47.22 -7.91
N LYS A 32 -14.39 45.94 -8.19
CA LYS A 32 -13.51 45.53 -9.30
C LYS A 32 -14.27 45.06 -10.54
N GLU A 33 -15.60 44.89 -10.48
CA GLU A 33 -16.38 44.42 -11.63
C GLU A 33 -16.87 45.52 -12.59
N ASP A 34 -16.70 46.81 -12.26
CA ASP A 34 -17.16 47.95 -13.09
C ASP A 34 -16.01 48.75 -13.74
N GLY A 35 -15.03 48.07 -14.35
CA GLY A 35 -13.96 48.76 -15.05
C GLY A 35 -13.07 47.91 -15.94
N GLU A 36 -13.31 48.05 -17.25
CA GLU A 36 -12.31 48.27 -18.32
C GLU A 36 -12.22 47.19 -19.42
N ASP A 37 -12.74 47.63 -20.58
CA ASP A 37 -12.66 47.06 -21.92
C ASP A 37 -11.22 46.98 -22.45
N ASP A 38 -11.00 45.95 -23.28
CA ASP A 38 -10.17 45.91 -24.49
C ASP A 38 -9.00 46.92 -24.60
N ALA A 39 -7.81 46.48 -24.20
CA ALA A 39 -6.55 47.03 -24.67
C ALA A 39 -5.67 45.88 -25.15
N VAL A 40 -5.55 45.74 -26.48
CA VAL A 40 -4.56 44.88 -27.12
C VAL A 40 -3.19 45.51 -26.89
N GLU A 41 -2.60 45.24 -25.72
CA GLU A 41 -1.19 45.49 -25.52
C GLU A 41 -0.38 44.50 -26.36
N GLN A 42 0.55 45.02 -27.16
CA GLN A 42 1.68 44.24 -27.63
C GLN A 42 2.46 43.82 -26.40
N GLU A 43 2.07 42.70 -25.82
CA GLU A 43 2.83 42.08 -24.77
C GLU A 43 4.11 41.53 -25.40
N ASP A 44 5.25 42.05 -24.97
CA ASP A 44 6.40 41.20 -24.65
C ASP A 44 5.94 40.21 -23.57
N GLY A 45 5.09 39.27 -23.99
CA GLY A 45 4.42 38.31 -23.14
C GLY A 45 5.44 37.30 -22.59
N PRO A 46 5.06 36.52 -21.57
CA PRO A 46 5.93 35.50 -21.01
C PRO A 46 6.46 34.57 -22.11
N ALA A 47 7.78 34.49 -22.26
CA ALA A 47 8.43 33.70 -23.33
C ALA A 47 7.86 32.27 -23.40
N MET A 48 7.23 31.94 -24.53
CA MET A 48 6.47 30.70 -24.74
C MET A 48 7.43 29.49 -24.81
N LYS A 49 7.29 28.56 -23.86
CA LYS A 49 8.17 27.37 -23.75
C LYS A 49 7.48 26.11 -24.24
N PHE A 50 8.06 25.43 -25.22
CA PHE A 50 7.49 24.21 -25.81
C PHE A 50 8.14 22.96 -25.21
N ARG A 51 7.38 22.23 -24.40
CA ARG A 51 7.84 20.98 -23.76
C ARG A 51 7.42 19.74 -24.56
N ASN A 52 6.18 19.71 -25.06
CA ASN A 52 5.60 18.54 -25.76
C ASN A 52 5.35 18.75 -27.27
N TYR A 53 5.67 19.93 -27.83
CA TYR A 53 5.43 20.27 -29.23
C TYR A 53 6.65 20.92 -29.89
N VAL A 54 6.76 20.82 -31.21
CA VAL A 54 7.79 21.50 -32.02
C VAL A 54 7.12 22.55 -32.91
N PRO A 55 7.36 23.85 -32.67
CA PRO A 55 6.83 24.91 -33.52
C PRO A 55 7.35 24.83 -34.96
N GLN A 56 6.46 25.09 -35.92
CA GLN A 56 6.81 25.12 -37.36
C GLN A 56 7.53 26.42 -37.74
N ALA A 57 7.26 27.52 -37.06
CA ALA A 57 7.90 28.82 -37.27
C ALA A 57 9.31 28.83 -36.67
N LYS A 58 10.31 29.28 -37.44
CA LYS A 58 11.73 29.27 -37.04
C LYS A 58 12.01 30.13 -35.80
N GLU A 59 11.35 31.28 -35.70
CA GLU A 59 11.50 32.22 -34.58
C GLU A 59 11.01 31.66 -33.24
N LEU A 60 10.14 30.64 -33.29
CA LEU A 60 9.51 30.05 -32.12
C LEU A 60 10.20 28.73 -31.70
N GLN A 61 11.17 28.25 -32.49
CA GLN A 61 11.96 27.05 -32.18
C GLN A 61 12.94 27.27 -31.02
N ASP A 62 13.39 28.51 -30.81
CA ASP A 62 14.28 28.88 -29.70
C ASP A 62 13.60 28.72 -28.33
N GLY A 63 12.26 28.66 -28.29
CA GLY A 63 11.48 28.37 -27.09
C GLY A 63 11.37 26.88 -26.74
N LYS A 64 11.99 25.97 -27.51
CA LYS A 64 11.92 24.52 -27.24
C LYS A 64 12.76 24.17 -26.02
N VAL A 65 12.11 23.57 -25.01
CA VAL A 65 12.79 23.14 -23.78
C VAL A 65 13.57 21.86 -24.07
N ALA A 66 14.89 21.90 -23.84
CA ALA A 66 15.72 20.70 -23.93
C ALA A 66 15.24 19.66 -22.90
N PRO A 67 15.08 18.38 -23.31
CA PRO A 67 14.78 17.31 -22.36
C PRO A 67 15.85 17.27 -21.26
N PRO A 68 15.46 17.05 -19.99
CA PRO A 68 16.42 16.92 -18.91
C PRO A 68 17.37 15.76 -19.22
N GLU A 69 18.68 16.02 -19.16
CA GLU A 69 19.70 14.98 -19.31
C GLU A 69 19.54 14.01 -18.14
N LEU A 70 19.06 12.80 -18.44
CA LEU A 70 18.93 11.77 -17.44
C LEU A 70 20.33 11.43 -16.93
N PRO A 71 20.54 11.32 -15.60
CA PRO A 71 21.79 10.80 -15.09
C PRO A 71 22.01 9.41 -15.71
N LYS A 72 23.16 9.23 -16.36
CA LYS A 72 23.55 7.93 -16.92
C LYS A 72 23.57 6.96 -15.76
N PHE A 73 22.62 6.03 -15.75
CA PHE A 73 22.58 4.95 -14.78
C PHE A 73 23.83 4.11 -15.02
N GLU A 74 24.82 4.25 -14.13
CA GLU A 74 25.92 3.30 -14.06
C GLU A 74 25.32 2.00 -13.51
N ASP A 75 25.24 0.98 -14.37
CA ASP A 75 24.90 -0.36 -13.91
C ASP A 75 25.87 -0.72 -12.76
N PRO A 76 25.37 -1.02 -11.55
CA PRO A 76 26.23 -1.41 -10.45
C PRO A 76 26.86 -2.76 -10.78
N ILE A 77 28.03 -2.72 -11.42
CA ILE A 77 28.91 -3.85 -11.60
C ILE A 77 29.41 -4.25 -10.22
N ALA A 78 28.85 -5.35 -9.72
CA ALA A 78 29.47 -6.29 -8.79
C ALA A 78 30.07 -5.71 -7.50
N ALA A 79 29.22 -5.24 -6.60
CA ALA A 79 29.48 -5.41 -5.16
C ALA A 79 28.35 -6.28 -4.60
N LEU A 80 28.64 -7.57 -4.45
CA LEU A 80 27.76 -8.57 -3.84
C LEU A 80 27.29 -8.05 -2.47
N PRO A 81 26.00 -7.71 -2.26
CA PRO A 81 25.55 -7.29 -0.95
C PRO A 81 25.61 -8.50 0.01
N PRO A 82 25.99 -8.30 1.30
CA PRO A 82 25.88 -9.35 2.30
C PRO A 82 24.43 -9.84 2.35
N ALA A 83 24.24 -11.16 2.52
CA ALA A 83 22.94 -11.81 2.51
C ALA A 83 21.97 -11.09 3.46
N VAL A 84 21.14 -10.22 2.87
CA VAL A 84 20.03 -9.59 3.56
C VAL A 84 19.07 -10.73 3.84
N GLU A 85 18.97 -11.12 5.12
CA GLU A 85 17.87 -11.94 5.60
C GLU A 85 16.59 -11.31 5.05
N LYS A 86 15.94 -12.03 4.14
CA LYS A 86 14.68 -11.63 3.54
C LYS A 86 13.70 -11.55 4.70
N LYS A 87 13.57 -10.35 5.28
CA LYS A 87 12.40 -9.98 6.06
C LYS A 87 11.26 -10.09 5.06
N GLU A 88 10.60 -11.25 5.07
CA GLU A 88 9.46 -11.52 4.21
C GLU A 88 8.50 -10.34 4.38
N ASP A 89 8.30 -9.59 3.29
CA ASP A 89 7.45 -8.42 3.31
C ASP A 89 6.07 -8.84 3.85
N PRO A 90 5.61 -8.28 4.98
CA PRO A 90 4.32 -8.65 5.56
C PRO A 90 3.14 -8.35 4.60
N PHE A 91 3.39 -7.54 3.57
CA PHE A 91 2.44 -7.19 2.51
C PHE A 91 2.33 -8.22 1.39
N VAL A 92 3.28 -9.15 1.22
CA VAL A 92 3.17 -10.21 0.19
C VAL A 92 2.01 -11.19 0.51
N ASN A 93 1.56 -11.21 1.77
CA ASN A 93 0.43 -12.01 2.24
C ASN A 93 -0.95 -11.30 2.17
N ILE A 94 -1.01 -10.09 1.62
CA ILE A 94 -2.21 -9.24 1.51
C ILE A 94 -2.90 -9.38 0.14
N ALA A 95 -2.46 -10.32 -0.69
CA ALA A 95 -3.25 -10.73 -1.85
C ALA A 95 -4.65 -11.21 -1.39
N PRO A 96 -5.73 -10.91 -2.15
CA PRO A 96 -7.06 -11.42 -1.86
C PRO A 96 -7.02 -12.96 -1.82
N LYS A 97 -7.10 -13.53 -0.61
CA LYS A 97 -7.07 -14.98 -0.43
C LYS A 97 -8.36 -15.58 -0.96
N LYS A 98 -8.33 -16.89 -1.25
CA LYS A 98 -9.55 -17.65 -1.61
C LYS A 98 -10.62 -17.44 -0.52
N PRO A 99 -11.90 -17.31 -0.86
CA PRO A 99 -12.97 -17.08 0.13
C PRO A 99 -13.01 -18.16 1.23
N ASN A 100 -12.64 -19.40 0.90
CA ASN A 100 -12.57 -20.51 1.86
C ASN A 100 -11.21 -20.62 2.59
N TRP A 101 -10.30 -19.66 2.45
CA TRP A 101 -8.97 -19.73 3.09
C TRP A 101 -9.08 -19.82 4.60
N ASP A 102 -9.93 -18.98 5.19
CA ASP A 102 -10.12 -18.92 6.63
C ASP A 102 -10.71 -20.22 7.17
N LEU A 103 -11.73 -20.75 6.47
CA LEU A 103 -12.32 -22.05 6.77
C LEU A 103 -11.28 -23.17 6.73
N ARG A 104 -10.42 -23.21 5.71
CA ARG A 104 -9.34 -24.21 5.63
C ARG A 104 -8.38 -24.07 6.80
N ARG A 105 -7.94 -22.86 7.12
CA ARG A 105 -7.02 -22.60 8.24
C ARG A 105 -7.61 -23.06 9.58
N ASP A 106 -8.87 -22.75 9.82
CA ASP A 106 -9.52 -23.02 11.11
C ASP A 106 -9.85 -24.52 11.28
N VAL A 107 -10.16 -25.22 10.17
CA VAL A 107 -10.40 -26.66 10.16
C VAL A 107 -9.08 -27.46 10.17
N GLN A 108 -7.99 -26.93 9.60
CA GLN A 108 -6.70 -27.63 9.47
C GLN A 108 -6.18 -28.15 10.81
N LYS A 109 -6.20 -27.33 11.88
CA LYS A 109 -5.71 -27.75 13.21
C LYS A 109 -6.47 -28.96 13.78
N LYS A 110 -7.78 -29.06 13.49
CA LYS A 110 -8.61 -30.19 13.93
C LYS A 110 -8.31 -31.44 13.11
N LEU A 111 -8.12 -31.28 11.80
CA LEU A 111 -7.72 -32.36 10.90
C LEU A 111 -6.34 -32.89 11.26
N ASP A 112 -5.34 -32.04 11.48
CA ASP A 112 -3.99 -32.45 11.87
C ASP A 112 -4.00 -33.27 13.17
N LYS A 113 -4.82 -32.86 14.14
CA LYS A 113 -4.98 -33.59 15.41
C LYS A 113 -5.64 -34.94 15.22
N LEU A 114 -6.63 -35.02 14.33
CA LEU A 114 -7.29 -36.27 13.99
C LEU A 114 -6.33 -37.19 13.25
N GLU A 115 -5.65 -36.69 12.21
CA GLU A 115 -4.69 -37.42 11.40
C GLU A 115 -3.57 -38.03 12.26
N ARG A 116 -2.99 -37.27 13.19
CA ARG A 116 -1.99 -37.80 14.13
C ARG A 116 -2.51 -38.97 14.97
N ARG A 117 -3.78 -38.92 15.39
CA ARG A 117 -4.41 -40.00 16.15
C ARG A 117 -4.69 -41.21 15.26
N THR A 118 -5.14 -40.99 14.04
CA THR A 118 -5.38 -42.04 13.05
C THR A 118 -4.08 -42.76 12.69
N GLN A 119 -3.00 -42.03 12.41
CA GLN A 119 -1.66 -42.59 12.19
C GLN A 119 -1.18 -43.41 13.39
N LYS A 120 -1.36 -42.90 14.61
CA LYS A 120 -1.00 -43.64 15.83
C LYS A 120 -1.85 -44.90 16.02
N ALA A 121 -3.13 -44.87 15.68
CA ALA A 121 -4.01 -46.05 15.73
C ALA A 121 -3.62 -47.08 14.68
N MET A 122 -3.36 -46.66 13.44
CA MET A 122 -2.85 -47.54 12.37
C MET A 122 -1.55 -48.21 12.77
N PHE A 123 -0.60 -47.47 13.34
CA PHE A 123 0.65 -48.04 13.83
C PHE A 123 0.44 -49.10 14.91
N LYS A 124 -0.46 -48.86 15.88
CA LYS A 124 -0.79 -49.85 16.91
C LYS A 124 -1.36 -51.13 16.33
N LEU A 125 -2.31 -51.01 15.40
CA LEU A 125 -2.91 -52.18 14.74
C LEU A 125 -1.86 -52.98 13.96
N MET A 126 -0.93 -52.30 13.28
CA MET A 126 0.17 -52.95 12.58
C MET A 126 1.07 -53.74 13.54
N VAL A 127 1.45 -53.15 14.69
CA VAL A 127 2.26 -53.82 15.71
C VAL A 127 1.55 -55.02 16.32
N GLU A 128 0.25 -54.90 16.61
CA GLU A 128 -0.55 -55.99 17.17
C GLU A 128 -0.69 -57.15 16.19
N HIS A 129 -1.01 -56.85 14.93
CA HIS A 129 -1.10 -57.86 13.87
C HIS A 129 0.23 -58.56 13.60
N GLU A 130 1.36 -57.84 13.63
CA GLU A 130 2.68 -58.45 13.46
C GLU A 130 3.01 -59.37 14.64
N LYS A 131 2.71 -58.95 15.88
CA LYS A 131 2.88 -59.79 17.07
C LYS A 131 2.00 -61.04 17.05
N GLU A 132 0.75 -60.93 16.59
CA GLU A 132 -0.14 -62.08 16.42
C GLU A 132 0.42 -63.07 15.37
N ARG A 133 0.99 -62.56 14.27
CA ARG A 133 1.64 -63.39 13.26
C ARG A 133 2.86 -64.11 13.83
N GLU A 134 3.73 -63.41 14.56
CA GLU A 134 4.90 -64.00 15.23
C GLU A 134 4.50 -65.09 16.25
N MET A 135 3.45 -64.85 17.04
CA MET A 135 2.93 -65.84 17.99
C MET A 135 2.38 -67.08 17.28
N ALA A 136 1.61 -66.89 16.20
CA ALA A 136 1.08 -68.00 15.40
C ALA A 136 2.19 -68.80 14.69
N GLU A 137 3.24 -68.13 14.21
CA GLU A 137 4.43 -68.79 13.64
C GLU A 137 5.20 -69.57 14.72
N ALA A 138 5.35 -69.01 15.93
CA ALA A 138 6.00 -69.68 17.05
C ALA A 138 5.23 -70.91 17.55
N ASP A 139 3.90 -70.81 17.68
CA ASP A 139 3.04 -71.92 18.09
C ASP A 139 3.01 -73.02 17.02
N GLY A 140 2.99 -72.67 15.74
CA GLY A 140 3.09 -73.63 14.63
C GLY A 140 4.42 -74.40 14.63
N ASN A 141 5.55 -73.70 14.81
CA ASN A 141 6.87 -74.31 14.85
C ASN A 141 7.09 -75.21 16.09
N ALA A 142 6.44 -74.90 17.21
CA ALA A 142 6.47 -75.73 18.43
C ALA A 142 5.65 -77.02 18.32
N ILE A 143 4.66 -77.07 17.43
CA ILE A 143 3.84 -78.28 17.17
C ILE A 143 4.53 -79.21 16.15
N GLU A 144 5.37 -78.67 15.27
CA GLU A 144 6.12 -79.43 14.24
C GLU A 144 7.49 -79.98 14.70
N SER A 145 7.97 -79.60 15.90
CA SER A 145 9.23 -80.08 16.50
C SER A 145 9.02 -81.20 17.51
#